data_AF-A0A3S5C467-F1
#
_entry.id   AF-A0A3S5C467-F1
#
_cell.length_a   1.000
_cell.length_b   1.000
_cell.length_c   1.000
_cell.angle_alpha   90.00
_cell.angle_beta   90.00
_cell.angle_gamma   90.00
#
_symmetry.space_group_name_H-M   'P 1'
#
loop_
_entity.id
_entity.type
_entity.pdbx_description
1 polymer ?
#
loop_
_entity_poly.entity_id
_entity_poly.type
_entity_poly.pdbx_seq_one_letter_code
_entity_poly.pdbx_strand_id
1 'polypeptide(L)'
;MLGVSGLEKRAKYIMLLDIIAMDDCRYKFHNSQWLVAGKADPEMPKRMYIHPDSPATGEQWMQKIISFHKLKLTNNISDKHGFVMTFTPAQVTRGGKRIHEKL
;
A
#
# COMPACT_ATOMS: atom_id res chain seq x y z
N MET A 1 12.25 -0.70 3.86
CA MET A 1 12.26 -0.26 5.27
C MET A 1 12.21 1.25 5.26
N LEU A 2 11.30 1.86 6.02
CA LEU A 2 11.07 3.31 6.00
C LEU A 2 11.53 3.91 7.33
N GLY A 3 12.48 4.84 7.29
CA GLY A 3 12.79 5.71 8.42
C GLY A 3 12.03 7.03 8.24
N VAL A 4 11.47 7.56 9.33
CA VAL A 4 10.74 8.84 9.32
C VAL A 4 11.45 9.80 10.27
N SER A 5 11.48 11.08 9.91
CA SER A 5 12.10 12.16 10.69
C SER A 5 11.28 13.44 10.53
N GLY A 6 11.49 14.42 11.43
CA GLY A 6 10.85 15.73 11.36
C GLY A 6 9.39 15.80 11.86
N LEU A 7 8.85 14.73 12.44
CA LEU A 7 7.52 14.74 13.04
C LEU A 7 7.51 15.53 14.37
N GLU A 8 6.38 16.15 14.68
CA GLU A 8 6.19 16.79 15.97
C GLU A 8 6.11 15.71 17.06
N LYS A 9 7.00 15.80 18.06
CA LYS A 9 7.17 14.73 19.06
C LYS A 9 5.89 14.36 19.81
N ARG A 10 5.02 15.34 20.08
CA ARG A 10 3.80 15.16 20.89
C ARG A 10 2.53 14.95 20.07
N ALA A 11 2.56 15.27 18.77
CA ALA A 11 1.42 15.03 17.89
C ALA A 11 1.25 13.53 17.63
N LYS A 12 0.01 13.08 17.44
CA LYS A 12 -0.33 11.70 17.08
C LYS A 12 -0.48 11.58 15.57
N TYR A 13 0.13 10.55 15.00
CA TYR A 13 0.10 10.24 13.58
C TYR A 13 -0.44 8.83 13.37
N ILE A 14 -1.18 8.68 12.27
CA ILE A 14 -1.57 7.38 11.72
C ILE A 14 -0.69 7.14 10.51
N MET A 15 -0.02 5.99 10.48
CA MET A 15 0.74 5.55 9.32
C MET A 15 -0.11 4.55 8.56
N LEU A 16 -0.39 4.84 7.30
CA LEU A 16 -1.10 3.94 6.41
C LEU A 16 -0.35 3.77 5.09
N LEU A 17 -0.59 2.63 4.45
CA LEU A 17 -0.11 2.34 3.11
C LEU A 17 -1.33 2.24 2.20
N ASP A 18 -1.16 2.69 0.95
CA ASP A 18 -2.10 2.49 -0.15
C ASP A 18 -1.36 1.94 -1.37
N ILE A 19 -2.07 1.17 -2.21
CA ILE A 19 -1.58 0.65 -3.48
C ILE A 19 -2.46 1.22 -4.58
N ILE A 20 -1.84 1.93 -5.51
CA ILE A 20 -2.51 2.59 -6.63
C ILE A 20 -2.00 2.06 -7.95
N ALA A 21 -2.86 2.13 -8.96
CA ALA A 21 -2.53 1.73 -10.31
C ALA A 21 -1.50 2.72 -10.84
N MET A 22 -0.47 2.22 -11.51
CA MET A 22 0.43 3.12 -12.23
C MET A 22 -0.23 3.64 -13.52
N ASP A 23 -1.06 2.81 -14.15
CA ASP A 23 -1.77 3.09 -15.40
C ASP A 23 -3.10 2.31 -15.48
N ASP A 24 -3.84 2.55 -16.56
CA ASP A 24 -5.11 1.89 -16.89
C ASP A 24 -4.90 0.76 -17.93
N CYS A 25 -3.76 0.06 -17.87
CA CYS A 25 -3.42 -1.02 -18.79
C CYS A 25 -3.50 -2.39 -18.12
N ARG A 26 -4.05 -3.38 -18.84
CA ARG A 26 -3.89 -4.80 -18.50
C ARG A 26 -2.70 -5.36 -19.25
N TYR A 27 -1.78 -5.98 -18.54
CA TYR A 27 -0.57 -6.55 -19.14
C TYR A 27 -0.63 -8.08 -19.23
N LYS A 28 0.03 -8.63 -20.25
CA LYS A 28 0.33 -10.07 -20.38
C LYS A 28 1.84 -10.27 -20.46
N PHE A 29 2.35 -11.32 -19.82
CA PHE A 29 3.75 -11.71 -19.94
C PHE A 29 3.90 -12.79 -21.01
N HIS A 30 4.67 -12.50 -22.05
CA HIS A 30 4.90 -13.41 -23.18
C HIS A 30 6.32 -13.20 -23.72
N ASN A 31 7.03 -14.28 -24.04
CA ASN A 31 8.42 -14.25 -24.54
C ASN A 31 9.35 -13.36 -23.70
N SER A 32 9.29 -13.51 -22.38
CA SER A 32 10.09 -12.72 -21.43
C SER A 32 9.85 -11.21 -21.45
N GLN A 33 8.71 -10.77 -21.99
CA GLN A 33 8.34 -9.36 -22.10
C GLN A 33 6.91 -9.10 -21.60
N TRP A 34 6.69 -7.91 -21.05
CA TRP A 34 5.37 -7.41 -20.68
C TRP A 34 4.76 -6.67 -21.87
N LEU A 35 3.58 -7.10 -22.31
CA LEU A 35 2.83 -6.52 -23.42
C LEU A 35 1.48 -5.99 -22.93
N VAL A 36 1.05 -4.87 -23.48
CA VAL A 36 -0.32 -4.36 -23.24
C VAL A 36 -1.31 -5.30 -23.92
N ALA A 37 -2.30 -5.77 -23.17
CA ALA A 37 -3.32 -6.74 -23.58
C ALA A 37 -4.74 -6.17 -23.49
N GLY A 38 -4.90 -4.88 -23.17
CA GLY A 38 -6.18 -4.18 -23.12
C GLY A 38 -6.23 -3.15 -22.00
N LYS A 39 -7.46 -2.71 -21.69
CA LYS A 39 -7.77 -1.82 -20.56
C LYS A 39 -7.66 -2.58 -19.23
N ALA A 40 -7.26 -1.92 -18.16
CA ALA A 40 -7.26 -2.51 -16.83
C ALA A 40 -8.68 -2.94 -16.41
N ASP A 41 -8.73 -3.93 -15.52
CA ASP A 41 -9.99 -4.34 -14.91
C ASP A 41 -10.52 -3.21 -13.99
N PRO A 42 -11.84 -3.14 -13.74
CA PRO A 42 -12.43 -2.10 -12.91
C PRO A 42 -11.73 -1.95 -11.54
N GLU A 43 -11.65 -0.72 -11.05
CA GLU A 43 -11.03 -0.41 -9.76
C GLU A 43 -11.74 -1.14 -8.63
N MET A 44 -10.98 -1.93 -7.85
CA MET A 44 -11.51 -2.64 -6.68
C MET A 44 -11.75 -1.65 -5.54
N PRO A 45 -12.68 -1.93 -4.59
CA PRO A 45 -12.80 -1.11 -3.39
C PRO A 45 -11.45 -1.02 -2.68
N LYS A 46 -10.92 0.20 -2.55
CA LYS A 46 -9.62 0.46 -1.92
C LYS A 46 -9.68 0.03 -0.47
N ARG A 47 -8.79 -0.87 -0.09
CA ARG A 47 -8.58 -1.22 1.31
C ARG A 47 -7.18 -0.79 1.71
N MET A 48 -7.11 0.33 2.44
CA MET A 48 -5.86 0.83 3.00
C MET A 48 -5.40 -0.08 4.15
N TYR A 49 -4.08 -0.24 4.28
CA TYR A 49 -3.48 -0.90 5.43
C TYR A 49 -3.07 0.17 6.43
N ILE A 50 -3.60 0.09 7.65
CA ILE A 50 -3.16 0.92 8.76
C ILE A 50 -2.09 0.15 9.53
N HIS A 51 -0.95 0.79 9.78
CA HIS A 51 0.10 0.18 10.58
C HIS A 51 -0.41 -0.12 12.00
N PRO A 52 -0.15 -1.31 12.56
CA PRO A 52 -0.70 -1.74 13.86
C PRO A 52 -0.31 -0.84 15.03
N ASP A 53 0.84 -0.16 14.93
CA ASP A 53 1.29 0.80 15.94
C ASP A 53 0.52 2.14 15.86
N SER A 54 -0.38 2.33 14.89
CA SER A 54 -1.19 3.54 14.79
C SER A 54 -2.38 3.51 15.75
N PRO A 55 -2.78 4.66 16.34
CA PRO A 55 -2.06 5.93 16.31
C PRO A 55 -0.87 5.93 17.29
N ALA A 56 0.24 6.53 16.88
CA ALA A 56 1.44 6.71 17.72
C ALA A 56 1.98 8.14 17.60
N THR A 57 2.76 8.57 18.59
CA THR A 57 3.33 9.92 18.58
C THR A 57 4.45 10.06 17.55
N GLY A 58 4.74 11.29 17.11
CA GLY A 58 5.88 11.53 16.20
C GLY A 58 7.20 11.02 16.77
N GLU A 59 7.40 11.13 18.08
CA GLU A 59 8.57 10.57 18.77
C GLU A 59 8.65 9.05 18.63
N GLN A 60 7.54 8.32 18.84
CA GLN A 60 7.50 6.86 18.70
C GLN A 60 7.77 6.40 17.27
N TRP A 61 7.28 7.13 16.26
CA TRP A 61 7.52 6.82 14.86
C TRP A 61 8.98 7.04 14.43
N MET A 62 9.60 8.10 14.93
CA MET A 62 10.99 8.42 14.59
C MET A 62 12.03 7.57 15.34
N GLN A 63 11.64 6.86 16.40
CA GLN A 63 12.55 6.02 17.20
C GLN A 63 12.97 4.70 16.52
N LYS A 64 12.19 4.20 15.56
CA LYS A 64 12.42 2.89 14.94
C LYS A 64 12.06 2.87 13.47
N ILE A 65 12.62 1.90 12.75
CA ILE A 65 12.25 1.63 11.36
C ILE A 65 10.79 1.16 11.31
N ILE A 66 10.00 1.77 10.44
CA ILE A 66 8.61 1.37 10.18
C ILE A 66 8.63 0.18 9.20
N SER A 67 7.97 -0.91 9.60
CA SER A 67 7.95 -2.18 8.85
C SER A 67 6.53 -2.65 8.56
N PHE A 68 6.24 -2.85 7.29
CA PHE A 68 4.97 -3.38 6.79
C PHE A 68 4.99 -4.90 6.60
N HIS A 69 5.83 -5.64 7.34
CA HIS A 69 6.01 -7.09 7.18
C HIS A 69 4.74 -7.92 7.46
N LYS A 70 3.77 -7.36 8.22
CA LYS A 70 2.48 -8.01 8.48
C LYS A 70 1.46 -7.82 7.36
N LEU A 71 1.73 -6.92 6.41
CA LEU A 71 0.87 -6.67 5.27
C LEU A 71 0.80 -7.91 4.38
N LYS A 72 -0.42 -8.30 4.01
CA LYS A 72 -0.69 -9.31 3.00
C LYS A 72 -1.43 -8.68 1.83
N LEU A 73 -1.13 -9.17 0.64
CA LEU A 73 -1.82 -8.79 -0.59
C LEU A 73 -2.76 -9.94 -0.97
N THR A 74 -4.01 -9.63 -1.28
CA THR A 74 -5.00 -10.61 -1.77
C THR A 74 -5.66 -10.12 -3.06
N ASN A 75 -6.05 -11.04 -3.92
CA ASN A 75 -6.99 -10.76 -5.01
C ASN A 75 -8.44 -11.11 -4.61
N ASN A 76 -8.66 -11.70 -3.43
CA ASN A 76 -9.99 -12.05 -2.95
C ASN A 76 -10.67 -10.83 -2.30
N ILE A 77 -11.66 -10.27 -2.99
CA ILE A 77 -12.47 -9.12 -2.52
C ILE A 77 -13.29 -9.41 -1.25
N SER A 78 -13.60 -10.68 -1.00
CA SER A 78 -14.40 -11.10 0.16
C SER A 78 -13.55 -11.33 1.42
N ASP A 79 -12.23 -11.30 1.29
CA ASP A 79 -11.32 -11.46 2.41
C ASP A 79 -11.47 -10.28 3.39
N LYS A 80 -11.76 -10.57 4.66
CA LYS A 80 -11.97 -9.58 5.74
C LYS A 80 -10.86 -9.58 6.79
N HIS A 81 -9.74 -10.25 6.56
CA HIS A 81 -8.63 -10.24 7.53
C HIS A 81 -8.03 -8.83 7.65
N GLY A 82 -7.70 -8.43 8.88
CA GLY A 82 -7.33 -7.05 9.21
C GLY A 82 -6.01 -6.53 8.61
N PHE A 83 -5.14 -7.42 8.12
CA PHE A 83 -3.85 -7.04 7.53
C PHE A 83 -3.79 -7.23 6.01
N VAL A 84 -4.94 -7.29 5.35
CA VAL A 84 -5.05 -7.62 3.94
C VAL A 84 -5.43 -6.40 3.11
N MET A 85 -4.61 -6.08 2.11
CA MET A 85 -4.97 -5.18 1.02
C MET A 85 -5.44 -5.98 -0.19
N THR A 86 -6.55 -5.55 -0.77
CA THR A 86 -7.07 -6.15 -2.00
C THR A 86 -6.49 -5.43 -3.21
N PHE A 87 -5.93 -6.17 -4.17
CA PHE A 87 -5.35 -5.63 -5.40
C PHE A 87 -5.89 -6.34 -6.64
N THR A 88 -5.92 -5.65 -7.79
CA THR A 88 -6.07 -6.29 -9.10
C THR A 88 -4.69 -6.53 -9.72
N PRO A 89 -4.49 -7.58 -10.54
CA PRO A 89 -3.19 -7.86 -11.18
C PRO A 89 -2.59 -6.65 -11.93
N ALA A 90 -3.43 -5.74 -12.45
CA ALA A 90 -3.00 -4.49 -13.09
C ALA A 90 -2.30 -3.49 -12.14
N GLN A 91 -2.54 -3.57 -10.82
CA GLN A 91 -1.91 -2.70 -9.82
C GLN A 91 -0.48 -3.14 -9.47
N VAL A 92 -0.13 -4.39 -9.73
CA VAL A 92 1.17 -4.98 -9.33
C VAL A 92 2.26 -4.71 -10.36
N THR A 93 1.86 -4.38 -11.59
CA THR A 93 2.78 -4.30 -12.74
C THR A 93 3.81 -3.17 -12.70
N ARG A 94 3.71 -2.23 -11.74
CA ARG A 94 4.84 -1.40 -11.26
C ARG A 94 4.41 -0.67 -9.99
N GLY A 95 4.68 -1.27 -8.83
CA GLY A 95 4.26 -0.75 -7.53
C GLY A 95 4.89 0.61 -7.17
N GLY A 96 4.15 1.69 -7.41
CA GLY A 96 4.37 2.97 -6.73
C GLY A 96 3.80 2.91 -5.32
N LYS A 97 4.64 3.07 -4.30
CA LYS A 97 4.19 3.21 -2.90
C LYS A 97 3.90 4.67 -2.62
N ARG A 98 2.69 4.99 -2.16
CA ARG A 98 2.33 6.33 -1.70
C ARG A 98 1.98 6.28 -0.22
N ILE A 99 2.64 7.12 0.56
CA ILE A 99 2.40 7.29 2.00
C ILE A 99 1.58 8.59 2.12
N HIS A 100 0.43 8.50 2.79
CA HIS A 100 -0.41 9.66 3.07
C HIS A 100 -0.28 10.02 4.56
N GLU A 101 0.05 11.28 4.85
CA GLU A 101 0.15 11.84 6.20
C GLU A 101 -0.82 13.02 6.34
N LYS A 102 -1.80 12.92 7.27
CA LYS A 102 -2.33 14.00 8.12
C LYS A 102 -3.59 13.56 8.89
N LEU A 103 -3.61 13.86 10.19
CA LEU A 103 -4.78 14.29 10.96
C LEU A 103 -4.53 15.74 11.38
#